data_AF-A0A7S2MVS5-F1
#
_entry.id   AF-A0A7S2MVS5-F1
#
_cell.length_a   1.000
_cell.length_b   1.000
_cell.length_c   1.000
_cell.angle_alpha   90.00
_cell.angle_beta   90.00
_cell.angle_gamma   90.00
#
_symmetry.space_group_name_H-M   'P 1'
#
loop_
_entity.id
_entity.type
_entity.pdbx_description
1 polymer ?
#
loop_
_entity_poly.entity_id
_entity_poly.type
_entity_poly.pdbx_seq_one_letter_code
_entity_poly.pdbx_strand_id
1 'polypeptide(L)'
;MPERLTLAQEQVLAIAPKPSAVISFFASLYIIATVLTNVEKRKKMYHRLMTALSFHSALQSVWFFWGTWAIPEGLVYLSAGTTTTCTAQGFLIQFSLVIPTYYSSLSVFAYFTMHSTAMNEAIHRVEPLVHGLLHVFPLASSIALQQIEMLNPNGPWCWIESFPPGCGKDTYPCVRGGGMSAEVAMWAFAGAPFFFMLFLSTVT
;
A
#
# COMPACT_ATOMS: atom_id res chain seq x y z
N MET A 1 9.93 27.75 3.31
CA MET A 1 8.47 27.59 3.16
C MET A 1 8.25 26.77 1.91
N PRO A 2 7.58 25.61 1.97
CA PRO A 2 7.20 24.90 0.75
C PRO A 2 6.33 25.83 -0.11
N GLU A 3 6.63 25.88 -1.41
CA GLU A 3 5.85 26.63 -2.39
C GLU A 3 4.40 26.15 -2.35
N ARG A 4 3.46 27.06 -2.10
CA ARG A 4 2.04 26.71 -2.02
C ARG A 4 1.58 26.28 -3.42
N LEU A 5 1.00 25.09 -3.52
CA LEU A 5 0.43 24.59 -4.77
C LEU A 5 -0.62 25.59 -5.30
N THR A 6 -0.66 25.74 -6.62
CA THR A 6 -1.74 26.47 -7.28
C THR A 6 -3.05 25.68 -7.16
N LEU A 7 -4.19 26.38 -7.18
CA LEU A 7 -5.50 25.72 -7.11
C LEU A 7 -5.67 24.64 -8.20
N ALA A 8 -5.17 24.90 -9.41
CA ALA A 8 -5.22 23.93 -10.51
C ALA A 8 -4.41 22.66 -10.18
N GLN A 9 -3.24 22.79 -9.56
CA GLN A 9 -2.43 21.63 -9.13
C GLN A 9 -3.15 20.82 -8.04
N GLU A 10 -3.76 21.48 -7.05
CA GLU A 10 -4.53 20.79 -6.01
C GLU A 10 -5.74 20.04 -6.59
N GLN A 11 -6.46 20.65 -7.52
CA GLN A 11 -7.58 20.02 -8.23
C GLN A 11 -7.15 18.77 -9.00
N VAL A 12 -6.04 18.87 -9.73
CA VAL A 12 -5.50 17.73 -10.49
C VAL A 12 -5.09 16.61 -9.54
N LEU A 13 -4.36 16.89 -8.46
CA LEU A 13 -3.92 15.87 -7.49
C LEU A 13 -5.10 15.16 -6.82
N ALA A 14 -6.20 15.87 -6.54
CA ALA A 14 -7.39 15.30 -5.93
C ALA A 14 -8.22 14.41 -6.88
N ILE A 15 -8.28 14.76 -8.17
CA ILE A 15 -9.16 14.10 -9.15
C ILE A 15 -8.44 13.01 -9.95
N ALA A 16 -7.18 13.23 -10.33
CA ALA A 16 -6.41 12.34 -11.19
C ALA A 16 -6.38 10.86 -10.76
N PRO A 17 -6.23 10.49 -9.46
CA PRO A 17 -6.18 9.09 -9.08
C PRO A 17 -7.53 8.36 -9.19
N LYS A 18 -8.67 9.08 -9.19
CA LYS A 18 -10.00 8.47 -9.09
C LYS A 18 -10.37 7.63 -10.33
N PRO A 19 -10.23 8.11 -11.59
CA PRO A 19 -10.52 7.29 -12.76
C PRO A 19 -9.64 6.04 -12.86
N SER A 20 -8.34 6.18 -12.60
CA SER A 20 -7.39 5.05 -12.60
C SER A 20 -7.73 4.01 -11.55
N ALA A 21 -8.16 4.44 -10.36
CA ALA A 21 -8.63 3.55 -9.31
C ALA A 21 -9.88 2.76 -9.74
N VAL A 22 -10.86 3.40 -10.39
CA VAL A 22 -12.07 2.70 -10.89
C VAL A 22 -11.71 1.65 -11.93
N ILE A 23 -10.86 1.98 -12.90
CA ILE A 23 -10.39 1.03 -13.92
C ILE A 23 -9.66 -0.14 -13.27
N SER A 24 -8.72 0.13 -12.36
CA SER A 24 -7.96 -0.88 -11.65
C SER A 24 -8.84 -1.81 -10.82
N PHE A 25 -9.88 -1.27 -10.17
CA PHE A 25 -10.85 -2.03 -9.39
C PHE A 25 -11.56 -3.07 -10.26
N PHE A 26 -12.15 -2.66 -11.38
CA PHE A 26 -12.86 -3.58 -12.27
C PHE A 26 -11.94 -4.58 -12.95
N ALA A 27 -10.74 -4.17 -13.36
CA ALA A 27 -9.74 -5.08 -13.91
C ALA A 27 -9.31 -6.14 -12.89
N SER A 28 -9.13 -5.74 -11.63
CA SER A 28 -8.78 -6.66 -10.54
C SER A 28 -9.92 -7.65 -10.26
N LEU A 29 -11.17 -7.19 -10.22
CA LEU A 29 -12.35 -8.06 -10.07
C LEU A 29 -12.48 -9.06 -11.22
N TYR A 30 -12.19 -8.63 -12.45
CA TYR A 30 -12.22 -9.52 -13.62
C TYR A 30 -11.19 -10.65 -13.51
N ILE A 31 -9.97 -10.36 -13.04
CA ILE A 31 -8.93 -11.38 -12.82
C ILE A 31 -9.39 -12.38 -11.75
N ILE A 32 -9.91 -11.88 -10.62
CA ILE A 32 -10.43 -12.70 -9.53
C ILE A 32 -11.53 -13.63 -10.05
N ALA A 33 -12.53 -13.08 -10.74
CA ALA A 33 -13.62 -13.86 -11.32
C ALA A 33 -13.12 -14.92 -12.30
N THR A 34 -12.18 -14.57 -13.18
CA THR A 34 -11.59 -15.48 -14.18
C THR A 34 -10.83 -16.64 -13.56
N VAL A 35 -10.11 -16.41 -12.45
CA VAL A 35 -9.40 -17.50 -11.75
C VAL A 35 -10.38 -18.35 -10.96
N LEU A 36 -11.30 -17.74 -10.21
CA LEU A 36 -12.24 -18.47 -9.36
C LEU A 36 -13.22 -19.36 -10.15
N THR A 37 -13.61 -18.93 -11.35
CA THR A 37 -14.50 -19.69 -12.24
C THR A 37 -13.82 -20.86 -12.94
N ASN A 38 -12.48 -20.89 -13.01
CA ASN A 38 -11.74 -21.93 -13.72
C ASN A 38 -10.99 -22.86 -12.74
N VAL A 39 -11.47 -24.11 -12.63
CA VAL A 39 -10.89 -25.13 -11.73
C VAL A 39 -9.41 -25.40 -12.03
N GLU A 40 -9.03 -25.48 -13.31
CA GLU A 40 -7.65 -25.74 -13.72
C GLU A 40 -6.71 -24.58 -13.37
N LYS A 41 -7.21 -23.33 -13.43
CA LYS A 41 -6.44 -22.17 -12.98
C LYS A 41 -6.21 -22.21 -11.47
N ARG A 42 -7.22 -22.53 -10.66
CA ARG A 42 -7.11 -22.60 -9.18
C ARG A 42 -6.09 -23.64 -8.68
N LYS A 43 -5.83 -24.68 -9.46
CA LYS A 43 -4.81 -25.69 -9.13
C LYS A 43 -3.38 -25.13 -9.20
N LYS A 44 -3.15 -24.14 -10.07
CA LYS A 44 -1.82 -23.54 -10.27
C LYS A 44 -1.55 -22.44 -9.25
N MET A 45 -0.44 -22.56 -8.52
CA MET A 45 -0.06 -21.59 -7.49
C MET A 45 0.05 -20.15 -8.03
N TYR A 46 0.62 -19.99 -9.22
CA TYR A 46 0.71 -18.69 -9.90
C TYR A 46 -0.64 -17.95 -9.93
N HIS A 47 -1.73 -18.65 -10.29
CA HIS A 47 -3.05 -18.03 -10.35
C HIS A 47 -3.65 -17.76 -8.97
N ARG A 48 -3.32 -18.56 -7.94
CA ARG A 48 -3.73 -18.30 -6.55
C ARG A 48 -3.08 -17.03 -6.01
N LEU A 49 -1.78 -16.88 -6.22
CA LEU A 49 -1.03 -15.66 -5.86
C LEU A 49 -1.54 -14.43 -6.63
N MET A 50 -1.78 -14.57 -7.95
CA MET A 50 -2.38 -13.51 -8.75
C MET A 50 -3.76 -13.10 -8.21
N THR A 51 -4.55 -14.04 -7.71
CA THR A 51 -5.87 -13.75 -7.11
C THR A 51 -5.71 -12.96 -5.81
N ALA A 52 -4.79 -13.35 -4.94
CA ALA A 52 -4.49 -12.62 -3.70
C ALA A 52 -3.96 -11.20 -3.99
N LEU A 53 -3.07 -11.06 -4.97
CA LEU A 53 -2.56 -9.78 -5.45
C LEU A 53 -3.69 -8.90 -6.00
N SER A 54 -4.55 -9.43 -6.87
CA SER A 54 -5.69 -8.70 -7.42
C SER A 54 -6.71 -8.32 -6.35
N PHE A 55 -6.91 -9.15 -5.31
CA PHE A 55 -7.75 -8.80 -4.18
C PHE A 55 -7.23 -7.56 -3.45
N HIS A 56 -5.93 -7.51 -3.14
CA HIS A 56 -5.32 -6.34 -2.50
C HIS A 56 -5.32 -5.12 -3.42
N SER A 57 -5.10 -5.29 -4.73
CA SER A 57 -5.21 -4.21 -5.72
C SER A 57 -6.63 -3.63 -5.80
N ALA A 58 -7.66 -4.48 -5.72
CA ALA A 58 -9.05 -4.03 -5.67
C ALA A 58 -9.32 -3.22 -4.39
N LEU A 59 -8.87 -3.70 -3.21
CA LEU A 59 -8.98 -2.95 -1.97
C LEU A 59 -8.24 -1.60 -2.07
N GLN A 60 -6.99 -1.62 -2.52
CA GLN A 60 -6.17 -0.41 -2.69
C GLN A 60 -6.87 0.64 -3.57
N SER A 61 -7.53 0.18 -4.63
CA SER A 61 -8.31 1.05 -5.53
C SER A 61 -9.45 1.77 -4.80
N VAL A 62 -10.12 1.13 -3.85
CA VAL A 62 -11.17 1.78 -3.03
C VAL A 62 -10.57 2.94 -2.22
N TRP A 63 -9.40 2.75 -1.62
CA TRP A 63 -8.77 3.76 -0.76
C TRP A 63 -8.19 4.95 -1.56
N PHE A 64 -7.65 4.70 -2.75
CA PHE A 64 -7.23 5.77 -3.67
C PHE A 64 -8.42 6.52 -4.28
N PHE A 65 -9.53 5.82 -4.54
CA PHE A 65 -10.77 6.48 -4.94
C PHE A 65 -11.32 7.37 -3.82
N TRP A 66 -11.24 6.92 -2.57
CA TRP A 66 -11.56 7.73 -1.39
C TRP A 66 -10.72 9.01 -1.39
N GLY A 67 -9.41 8.91 -1.63
CA GLY A 67 -8.51 10.03 -1.92
C GLY A 67 -8.63 11.17 -0.92
N THR A 68 -8.77 12.40 -1.41
CA THR A 68 -8.88 13.59 -0.54
C THR A 68 -10.13 13.62 0.32
N TRP A 69 -11.18 12.87 0.00
CA TRP A 69 -12.41 12.88 0.81
C TRP A 69 -12.20 12.26 2.20
N ALA A 70 -11.12 11.50 2.43
CA ALA A 70 -10.78 10.97 3.74
C ALA A 70 -10.02 11.99 4.63
N ILE A 71 -9.44 13.04 4.03
CA ILE A 71 -8.67 14.08 4.73
C ILE A 71 -9.63 14.99 5.50
N PRO A 72 -9.27 15.47 6.72
CA PRO A 72 -10.08 16.42 7.48
C PRO A 72 -10.51 17.63 6.65
N GLU A 73 -11.78 18.01 6.79
CA GLU A 73 -12.37 19.14 6.08
C GLU A 73 -11.53 20.43 6.22
N GLY A 74 -11.38 21.15 5.12
CA GLY A 74 -10.71 22.44 5.07
C GLY A 74 -9.18 22.40 4.91
N LEU A 75 -8.57 21.20 4.85
CA LEU A 75 -7.11 21.08 4.69
C LEU A 75 -6.66 21.06 3.23
N VAL A 76 -7.40 20.39 2.34
CA VAL A 76 -7.09 20.29 0.91
C VAL A 76 -8.35 20.36 0.05
N TYR A 77 -8.20 20.53 -1.26
CA TYR A 77 -9.31 20.52 -2.21
C TYR A 77 -10.16 19.24 -2.13
N LEU A 78 -11.48 19.40 -1.99
CA LEU A 78 -12.47 18.32 -1.78
C LEU A 78 -12.26 17.49 -0.50
N SER A 79 -11.52 17.99 0.49
CA SER A 79 -11.50 17.35 1.81
C SER A 79 -12.86 17.46 2.50
N ALA A 80 -13.37 16.33 2.99
CA ALA A 80 -14.67 16.23 3.65
C ALA A 80 -14.66 15.19 4.78
N GLY A 81 -13.48 14.73 5.20
CA GLY A 81 -13.29 13.69 6.18
C GLY A 81 -13.00 14.23 7.57
N THR A 82 -12.45 13.36 8.41
CA THR A 82 -12.01 13.62 9.78
C THR A 82 -10.63 13.02 10.01
N THR A 83 -10.01 13.31 11.16
CA THR A 83 -8.75 12.68 11.56
C THR A 83 -8.85 11.15 11.59
N THR A 84 -10.02 10.63 11.95
CA THR A 84 -10.29 9.18 11.99
C THR A 84 -10.33 8.57 10.59
N THR A 85 -11.06 9.17 9.64
CA THR A 85 -11.12 8.66 8.26
C THR A 85 -9.75 8.75 7.59
N CYS A 86 -8.99 9.79 7.89
CA CYS A 86 -7.63 9.96 7.41
C CYS A 86 -6.68 8.88 7.96
N THR A 87 -6.74 8.62 9.26
CA THR A 87 -5.97 7.55 9.90
C THR A 87 -6.34 6.18 9.31
N ALA A 88 -7.62 5.92 9.08
CA ALA A 88 -8.09 4.68 8.45
C ALA A 88 -7.59 4.54 7.01
N GLN A 89 -7.65 5.61 6.20
CA GLN A 89 -7.09 5.60 4.85
C GLN A 89 -5.58 5.33 4.86
N GLY A 90 -4.82 6.04 5.71
CA GLY A 90 -3.38 5.86 5.83
C GLY A 90 -2.99 4.45 6.26
N PHE A 91 -3.75 3.84 7.18
CA PHE A 91 -3.56 2.46 7.62
C PHE A 91 -3.74 1.50 6.44
N LEU A 92 -4.80 1.68 5.65
CA LEU A 92 -5.13 0.80 4.52
C LEU A 92 -4.15 0.98 3.36
N ILE A 93 -3.68 2.20 3.10
CA ILE A 93 -2.61 2.47 2.13
C ILE A 93 -1.30 1.80 2.57
N GLN A 94 -0.92 1.94 3.84
CA GLN A 94 0.27 1.29 4.38
C GLN A 94 0.17 -0.23 4.33
N PHE A 95 -0.99 -0.80 4.67
CA PHE A 95 -1.23 -2.24 4.60
C PHE A 95 -1.15 -2.76 3.15
N SER A 96 -1.46 -1.90 2.17
CA SER A 96 -1.32 -2.22 0.74
C SER A 96 0.13 -2.44 0.29
N LEU A 97 1.14 -2.19 1.14
CA LEU A 97 2.52 -2.65 0.90
C LEU A 97 2.66 -4.18 0.82
N VAL A 98 1.60 -4.93 1.12
CA VAL A 98 1.54 -6.36 0.78
C VAL A 98 1.62 -6.60 -0.75
N ILE A 99 1.18 -5.66 -1.59
CA ILE A 99 1.20 -5.78 -3.05
C ILE A 99 2.62 -6.01 -3.61
N PRO A 100 3.61 -5.15 -3.33
CA PRO A 100 4.99 -5.40 -3.78
C PRO A 100 5.57 -6.70 -3.21
N THR A 101 5.21 -7.11 -1.98
CA THR A 101 5.67 -8.40 -1.43
C THR A 101 5.14 -9.59 -2.24
N TYR A 102 3.90 -9.52 -2.74
CA TYR A 102 3.34 -10.52 -3.64
C TYR A 102 4.03 -10.53 -5.01
N TYR A 103 4.39 -9.37 -5.56
CA TYR A 103 5.17 -9.28 -6.80
C TYR A 103 6.55 -9.94 -6.66
N SER A 104 7.29 -9.64 -5.59
CA SER A 104 8.58 -10.28 -5.34
C SER A 104 8.43 -11.79 -5.09
N SER A 105 7.35 -12.21 -4.44
CA SER A 105 7.09 -13.65 -4.26
C SER A 105 6.82 -14.33 -5.60
N LEU A 106 6.03 -13.70 -6.48
CA LEU A 106 5.76 -14.20 -7.82
C LEU A 106 7.04 -14.35 -8.66
N SER A 107 8.00 -13.42 -8.58
CA SER A 107 9.28 -13.54 -9.30
C SER A 107 10.11 -14.71 -8.79
N VAL A 108 10.26 -14.84 -7.46
CA VAL A 108 10.96 -15.96 -6.81
C VAL A 108 10.34 -17.30 -7.22
N PHE A 109 9.02 -17.38 -7.23
CA PHE A 109 8.32 -18.60 -7.63
C PHE A 109 8.48 -18.91 -9.11
N ALA A 110 8.40 -17.91 -9.99
CA ALA A 110 8.63 -18.11 -11.41
C ALA A 110 10.04 -18.66 -11.68
N TYR A 111 11.05 -18.10 -11.02
CA TYR A 111 12.44 -18.58 -11.11
C TYR A 111 12.57 -20.04 -10.69
N PHE A 112 12.08 -20.40 -9.49
CA PHE A 112 12.23 -21.76 -8.98
C PHE A 112 11.45 -22.81 -9.78
N THR A 113 10.25 -22.47 -10.26
CA THR A 113 9.47 -23.36 -11.13
C THR A 113 10.19 -23.62 -12.46
N MET A 114 10.96 -22.66 -12.98
CA MET A 114 11.75 -22.85 -14.20
C MET A 114 13.02 -23.68 -13.97
N HIS A 115 13.63 -23.60 -12.79
CA HIS A 115 14.92 -24.23 -12.51
C HIS A 115 14.84 -25.63 -11.86
N SER A 116 13.77 -25.95 -11.12
CA SER A 116 13.69 -27.21 -10.37
C SER A 116 12.27 -27.74 -10.20
N THR A 117 12.02 -28.94 -10.73
CA THR A 117 10.76 -29.68 -10.55
C THR A 117 10.55 -30.15 -9.11
N ALA A 118 11.63 -30.54 -8.42
CA ALA A 118 11.59 -30.97 -7.02
C ALA A 118 11.17 -29.83 -6.07
N MET A 119 11.59 -28.61 -6.39
CA MET A 119 11.26 -27.44 -5.58
C MET A 119 9.79 -27.01 -5.73
N ASN A 120 9.17 -27.30 -6.89
CA ASN A 120 7.75 -27.04 -7.12
C ASN A 120 6.83 -27.78 -6.12
N GLU A 121 7.17 -29.02 -5.75
CA GLU A 121 6.40 -29.78 -4.75
C GLU A 121 6.57 -29.22 -3.33
N ALA A 122 7.80 -28.83 -2.96
CA ALA A 122 8.07 -28.22 -1.66
C ALA A 122 7.37 -26.88 -1.50
N ILE A 123 7.36 -26.06 -2.55
CA ILE A 123 6.72 -24.74 -2.61
C ILE A 123 5.22 -24.82 -2.30
N HIS A 124 4.51 -25.83 -2.81
CA HIS A 124 3.09 -26.01 -2.53
C HIS A 124 2.78 -26.24 -1.05
N ARG A 125 3.71 -26.80 -0.27
CA ARG A 125 3.52 -27.02 1.17
C ARG A 125 3.75 -25.76 1.99
N VAL A 126 4.63 -24.88 1.54
CA VAL A 126 4.97 -23.63 2.24
C VAL A 126 4.10 -22.45 1.82
N GLU A 127 3.31 -22.57 0.75
CA GLU A 127 2.45 -21.49 0.24
C GLU A 127 1.57 -20.81 1.32
N PRO A 128 0.85 -21.51 2.21
CA PRO A 128 0.05 -20.85 3.25
C PRO A 128 0.92 -20.05 4.23
N LEU A 129 2.12 -20.55 4.53
CA LEU A 129 3.08 -19.85 5.39
C LEU A 129 3.59 -18.58 4.68
N VAL A 130 3.90 -18.66 3.39
CA VAL A 130 4.30 -17.49 2.60
C VAL A 130 3.19 -16.44 2.62
N HIS A 131 1.94 -16.81 2.32
CA HIS A 131 0.81 -15.88 2.43
C HIS A 131 0.73 -15.22 3.81
N GLY A 132 0.88 -15.98 4.90
CA GLY A 132 0.91 -15.41 6.24
C GLY A 132 2.04 -14.40 6.44
N LEU A 133 3.27 -14.80 6.12
CA LEU A 133 4.48 -14.00 6.30
C LEU A 133 4.45 -12.69 5.51
N LEU A 134 3.89 -12.69 4.30
CA LEU A 134 3.77 -11.48 3.47
C LEU A 134 2.92 -10.38 4.11
N HIS A 135 1.95 -10.73 4.96
CA HIS A 135 1.12 -9.74 5.65
C HIS A 135 1.73 -9.26 6.97
N VAL A 136 2.70 -9.97 7.55
CA VAL A 136 3.25 -9.64 8.87
C VAL A 136 3.84 -8.23 8.87
N PHE A 137 4.70 -7.92 7.91
CA PHE A 137 5.37 -6.61 7.86
C PHE A 137 4.39 -5.44 7.54
N PRO A 138 3.55 -5.51 6.48
CA PRO A 138 2.57 -4.45 6.21
C PRO A 138 1.59 -4.22 7.36
N LEU A 139 1.13 -5.30 8.02
CA LEU A 139 0.22 -5.18 9.16
C LEU A 139 0.92 -4.57 10.38
N ALA A 140 2.10 -5.08 10.74
CA ALA A 140 2.86 -4.57 11.88
C ALA A 140 3.26 -3.10 11.70
N SER A 141 3.72 -2.72 10.50
CA SER A 141 4.05 -1.33 10.19
C SER A 141 2.83 -0.40 10.25
N SER A 142 1.68 -0.83 9.72
CA SER A 142 0.43 -0.05 9.78
C SER A 142 -0.04 0.18 11.22
N ILE A 143 0.02 -0.86 12.06
CA ILE A 143 -0.32 -0.76 13.49
C ILE A 143 0.68 0.17 14.21
N ALA A 144 1.99 -0.03 13.99
CA ALA A 144 3.02 0.79 14.63
C ALA A 144 2.85 2.27 14.29
N LEU A 145 2.66 2.60 13.01
CA LEU A 145 2.44 3.97 12.53
C LEU A 145 1.16 4.60 13.10
N GLN A 146 0.09 3.82 13.26
CA GLN A 146 -1.12 4.28 13.91
C GLN A 146 -0.90 4.61 15.39
N GLN A 147 -0.16 3.76 16.13
CA GLN A 147 0.11 3.97 17.56
C GLN A 147 0.95 5.21 17.82
N ILE A 148 1.88 5.55 16.92
CA ILE A 148 2.67 6.78 17.00
C ILE A 148 2.02 7.98 16.29
N GLU A 149 0.76 7.84 15.86
CA GLU A 149 -0.04 8.86 15.19
C GLU A 149 0.61 9.50 13.95
N MET A 150 1.38 8.72 13.20
CA MET A 150 2.09 9.18 11.99
C MET A 150 1.25 9.04 10.71
N LEU A 151 -0.02 8.64 10.81
CA LEU A 151 -0.95 8.55 9.68
C LEU A 151 -1.75 9.85 9.57
N ASN A 152 -1.26 10.76 8.73
CA ASN A 152 -1.73 12.14 8.61
C ASN A 152 -1.87 12.57 7.13
N PRO A 153 -2.49 13.72 6.85
CA PRO A 153 -2.60 14.24 5.48
C PRO A 153 -1.22 14.42 4.85
N ASN A 154 -0.99 13.79 3.69
CA ASN A 154 0.25 13.86 2.93
C ASN A 154 -0.08 14.06 1.44
N GLY A 155 -0.37 15.31 1.08
CA GLY A 155 -0.83 15.66 -0.26
C GLY A 155 -2.27 15.17 -0.53
N PRO A 156 -2.53 14.41 -1.61
CA PRO A 156 -3.88 14.01 -2.02
C PRO A 156 -4.51 12.84 -1.25
N TRP A 157 -3.77 12.22 -0.32
CA TRP A 157 -4.28 11.17 0.57
C TRP A 157 -3.60 11.26 1.93
N CYS A 158 -4.02 10.41 2.87
CA CYS A 158 -3.38 10.27 4.16
C CYS A 158 -2.32 9.16 4.13
N TRP A 159 -1.14 9.44 4.65
CA TRP A 159 -0.06 8.46 4.77
C TRP A 159 0.93 8.86 5.87
N ILE A 160 2.16 8.34 5.82
CA ILE A 160 3.22 8.63 6.79
C ILE A 160 3.57 10.12 6.70
N GLU A 161 3.24 10.89 7.72
CA GLU A 161 3.56 12.33 7.84
C GLU A 161 3.36 12.78 9.29
N SER A 162 4.06 13.83 9.73
CA SER A 162 3.82 14.49 11.01
C SER A 162 2.82 15.65 10.83
N PHE A 163 2.00 15.95 11.83
CA PHE A 163 0.97 16.99 11.68
C PHE A 163 1.12 18.11 12.74
N PRO A 164 1.12 19.40 12.34
CA PRO A 164 1.10 19.92 10.96
C PRO A 164 2.38 19.59 10.14
N PRO A 165 2.33 19.60 8.80
CA PRO A 165 3.47 19.23 7.95
C PRO A 165 4.74 20.06 8.25
N GLY A 166 5.84 19.38 8.55
CA GLY A 166 7.13 20.01 8.90
C GLY A 166 7.28 20.42 10.36
N CYS A 167 6.36 20.01 11.24
CA CYS A 167 6.55 20.09 12.70
C CYS A 167 7.68 19.13 13.16
N GLY A 168 8.30 19.42 14.31
CA GLY A 168 9.42 18.63 14.83
C GLY A 168 10.24 19.36 15.89
N LYS A 169 11.34 18.73 16.34
CA LYS A 169 12.19 19.23 17.45
C LYS A 169 12.74 20.63 17.22
N ASP A 170 13.04 20.99 15.97
CA ASP A 170 13.76 22.22 15.63
C ASP A 170 12.87 23.31 14.99
N THR A 171 11.59 23.01 14.75
CA THR A 171 10.64 23.94 14.12
C THR A 171 9.57 24.40 15.11
N TYR A 172 8.54 23.58 15.30
CA TYR A 172 7.38 23.86 16.15
C TYR A 172 6.75 22.54 16.57
N PRO A 173 6.05 22.48 17.72
CA PRO A 173 5.57 21.21 18.26
C PRO A 173 4.52 20.56 17.35
N CYS A 174 4.65 19.26 17.16
CA CYS A 174 3.66 18.46 16.45
C CYS A 174 2.42 18.24 17.31
N VAL A 175 1.25 18.33 16.69
CA VAL A 175 -0.03 17.92 17.28
C VAL A 175 -0.20 16.39 17.19
N ARG A 176 0.28 15.78 16.10
CA ARG A 176 0.30 14.31 15.90
C ARG A 176 1.62 13.88 15.26
N GLY A 177 2.11 12.69 15.62
CA GLY A 177 3.33 12.15 15.02
C GLY A 177 4.63 12.83 15.48
N GLY A 178 4.69 13.36 16.71
CA GLY A 178 5.86 14.07 17.23
C GLY A 178 7.02 13.19 17.75
N GLY A 179 6.83 11.87 17.84
CA GLY A 179 7.82 10.94 18.40
C GLY A 179 9.01 10.63 17.48
N MET A 180 8.85 10.81 16.17
CA MET A 180 9.83 10.49 15.12
C MET A 180 9.63 11.46 13.95
N SER A 181 10.70 11.80 13.21
CA SER A 181 10.54 12.59 11.99
C SER A 181 9.84 11.79 10.88
N ALA A 182 8.99 12.45 10.10
CA ALA A 182 8.29 11.84 8.98
C ALA A 182 9.24 11.15 8.00
N GLU A 183 10.40 11.75 7.71
CA GLU A 183 11.42 11.19 6.82
C GLU A 183 11.97 9.84 7.33
N VAL A 184 12.32 9.76 8.62
CA VAL A 184 12.84 8.52 9.21
C VAL A 184 11.76 7.43 9.19
N ALA A 185 10.51 7.78 9.49
CA ALA A 185 9.40 6.84 9.44
C ALA A 185 9.14 6.35 8.01
N MET A 186 9.14 7.24 7.01
CA MET A 186 8.97 6.87 5.60
C MET A 186 10.05 5.89 5.16
N TRP A 187 11.32 6.17 5.48
CA TRP A 187 12.42 5.27 5.14
C TRP A 187 12.32 3.93 5.85
N ALA A 188 12.02 3.91 7.14
CA ALA A 188 11.94 2.68 7.93
C ALA A 188 10.76 1.78 7.51
N PHE A 189 9.59 2.38 7.25
CA PHE A 189 8.34 1.62 7.04
C PHE A 189 7.91 1.48 5.59
N ALA A 190 8.49 2.23 4.65
CA ALA A 190 8.16 2.14 3.23
C ALA A 190 9.40 2.04 2.34
N GLY A 191 10.35 2.98 2.46
CA GLY A 191 11.51 3.08 1.58
C GLY A 191 12.41 1.84 1.61
N ALA A 192 13.03 1.54 2.75
CA ALA A 192 13.93 0.39 2.89
C ALA A 192 13.26 -0.96 2.57
N PRO A 193 12.03 -1.25 3.04
CA PRO A 193 11.29 -2.44 2.63
C PRO A 193 11.06 -2.53 1.12
N PHE A 194 10.70 -1.43 0.47
CA PHE A 194 10.50 -1.38 -0.97
C PHE A 194 11.78 -1.71 -1.74
N PHE A 195 12.91 -1.10 -1.38
CA PHE A 195 14.19 -1.40 -2.01
C PHE A 195 14.65 -2.85 -1.77
N PHE A 196 14.42 -3.37 -0.57
CA PHE A 196 14.71 -4.78 -0.26
C PHE A 196 13.89 -5.73 -1.15
N MET A 197 12.59 -5.48 -1.31
CA MET A 197 11.71 -6.27 -2.16
C MET A 197 12.10 -6.21 -3.64
N LEU A 198 12.48 -5.01 -4.13
CA LEU A 198 13.00 -4.84 -5.49
C LEU A 198 14.29 -5.62 -5.69
N PHE A 199 15.25 -5.48 -4.79
CA PHE A 199 16.53 -6.20 -4.85
C PHE A 199 16.30 -7.71 -4.91
N LEU A 200 15.46 -8.25 -4.02
CA LEU A 200 15.10 -9.66 -4.01
C LEU A 200 14.55 -10.10 -5.38
N SER A 201 13.63 -9.32 -5.96
CA SER A 201 13.03 -9.65 -7.26
C SER A 201 13.99 -9.59 -8.45
N THR A 202 15.07 -8.79 -8.35
CA THR A 202 16.07 -8.66 -9.43
C THR A 202 17.17 -9.73 -9.37
N VAL A 203 17.44 -10.28 -8.19
CA VAL A 203 18.50 -11.28 -7.98
C VAL A 203 17.97 -12.71 -8.17
N THR A 204 16.65 -12.91 -8.09
CA THR A 204 15.96 -14.17 -8.39
C THR A 204 15.60 -14.25 -9.86
#